data_AF-A0A2D4JT72-F1
#
_entry.id   AF-A0A2D4JT72-F1
#
_cell.length_a   1.000
_cell.length_b   1.000
_cell.length_c   1.000
_cell.angle_alpha   90.00
_cell.angle_beta   90.00
_cell.angle_gamma   90.00
#
_symmetry.space_group_name_H-M   'P 1'
#
loop_
_entity.id
_entity.type
_entity.pdbx_description
1 polymer ?
#
loop_
_entity_poly.entity_id
_entity_poly.type
_entity_poly.pdbx_seq_one_letter_code
_entity_poly.pdbx_strand_id
1 'polypeptide(L)'
;ALRLLKFVNQTRWTPEYGKILTSYHLKTVLLWSCEIHPRREVWETLLSSLKTLLGLLKQTLAEKCLPHYFLKPLNLFNKHYKASNDIYWPLSLETLAHEVSAMLADATAYLVLGHKPPGCSANQSYEEKNAALQKFKESHREELEELKRMEDEHMYEEVET
;
A
#
# COMPACT_ATOMS: atom_id res chain seq x y z
N ALA A 1 10.98 -9.99 -2.21
CA ALA A 1 9.74 -9.19 -2.31
C ALA A 1 9.46 -8.33 -1.09
N LEU A 2 9.32 -8.86 0.14
CA LEU A 2 8.96 -8.05 1.32
C LEU A 2 9.87 -6.83 1.56
N ARG A 3 11.19 -6.96 1.38
CA ARG A 3 12.13 -5.82 1.50
C ARG A 3 11.82 -4.71 0.50
N LEU A 4 11.51 -5.06 -0.75
CA LEU A 4 11.12 -4.09 -1.78
C LEU A 4 9.78 -3.44 -1.44
N LEU A 5 8.80 -4.19 -0.97
CA LEU A 5 7.50 -3.63 -0.56
C LEU A 5 7.66 -2.64 0.61
N LYS A 6 8.50 -2.97 1.60
CA LYS A 6 8.87 -2.05 2.68
C LYS A 6 9.56 -0.79 2.17
N PHE A 7 10.48 -0.96 1.22
CA PHE A 7 11.17 0.16 0.60
C PHE A 7 10.19 1.10 -0.11
N VAL A 8 9.26 0.57 -0.90
CA VAL A 8 8.22 1.37 -1.57
C VAL A 8 7.34 2.09 -0.55
N ASN A 9 6.91 1.38 0.49
CA ASN A 9 6.14 1.99 1.58
C ASN A 9 6.90 3.18 2.20
N GLN A 10 8.17 3.02 2.52
CA GLN A 10 8.99 4.05 3.16
C GLN A 10 9.38 5.22 2.25
N THR A 11 9.60 4.97 0.96
CA THR A 11 10.13 5.97 0.03
C THR A 11 9.07 6.66 -0.82
N ARG A 12 7.87 6.10 -0.90
CA ARG A 12 6.77 6.64 -1.71
C ARG A 12 5.49 6.83 -0.93
N TRP A 13 4.96 5.78 -0.30
CA TRP A 13 3.64 5.87 0.32
C TRP A 13 3.66 6.71 1.60
N THR A 14 4.63 6.49 2.48
CA THR A 14 4.75 7.25 3.74
C THR A 14 5.03 8.74 3.51
N PRO A 15 5.97 9.15 2.64
CA PRO A 15 6.20 10.57 2.39
C PRO A 15 4.99 11.30 1.78
N GLU A 16 4.13 10.59 1.05
CA GLU A 16 2.95 11.18 0.39
C GLU A 16 1.72 11.20 1.30
N TYR A 17 1.50 10.16 2.10
CA TYR A 17 0.22 9.94 2.79
C TYR A 17 0.34 9.69 4.30
N GLY A 18 1.55 9.80 4.86
CA GLY A 18 1.81 9.46 6.25
C GLY A 18 1.91 7.95 6.52
N LYS A 19 2.01 7.57 7.80
CA LYS A 19 2.34 6.20 8.22
C LYS A 19 1.08 5.32 8.27
N ILE A 20 0.47 5.09 7.11
CA ILE A 20 -0.70 4.22 6.97
C ILE A 20 -0.33 2.75 7.18
N LEU A 21 0.76 2.28 6.55
CA LEU A 21 1.26 0.92 6.72
C LEU A 21 2.55 0.89 7.53
N THR A 22 2.58 -0.02 8.51
CA THR A 22 3.79 -0.31 9.29
C THR A 22 4.53 -1.52 8.73
N SER A 23 5.78 -1.71 9.15
CA SER A 23 6.51 -2.97 8.91
C SER A 23 5.76 -4.20 9.43
N TYR A 24 4.90 -4.04 10.44
CA TYR A 24 4.10 -5.13 11.00
C TYR A 24 2.94 -5.53 10.06
N HIS A 25 2.25 -4.57 9.45
CA HIS A 25 1.23 -4.84 8.43
C HIS A 25 1.84 -5.63 7.26
N LEU A 26 2.99 -5.18 6.74
CA LEU A 26 3.64 -5.84 5.61
C LEU A 26 4.18 -7.25 5.93
N LYS A 27 4.63 -7.48 7.17
CA LYS A 27 4.98 -8.82 7.65
C LYS A 27 3.74 -9.71 7.75
N THR A 28 2.61 -9.17 8.23
CA THR A 28 1.34 -9.91 8.31
C THR A 28 0.83 -10.31 6.94
N VAL A 29 0.94 -9.44 5.93
CA VAL A 29 0.66 -9.80 4.53
C VAL A 29 1.55 -10.96 4.06
N LEU A 30 2.86 -10.91 4.32
CA LEU A 30 3.75 -12.04 3.97
C LEU A 30 3.31 -13.36 4.61
N LEU A 31 2.99 -13.35 5.91
CA LEU A 31 2.57 -14.55 6.64
C LEU A 31 1.32 -15.17 6.02
N TRP A 32 0.28 -14.35 5.78
CA TRP A 32 -0.94 -14.80 5.12
C TRP A 32 -0.70 -15.27 3.68
N SER A 33 0.11 -14.55 2.90
CA SER A 33 0.42 -14.98 1.53
C SER A 33 1.11 -16.35 1.51
N CYS A 34 2.02 -16.63 2.45
CA CYS A 34 2.66 -17.95 2.54
C CYS A 34 1.67 -19.07 2.87
N GLU A 35 0.66 -18.79 3.71
CA GLU A 35 -0.40 -19.75 4.06
C GLU A 35 -1.34 -20.01 2.88
N ILE A 36 -1.73 -18.96 2.15
CA ILE A 36 -2.64 -19.04 1.00
C ILE A 36 -1.95 -19.67 -0.23
N HIS A 37 -0.67 -19.37 -0.43
CA HIS A 37 0.10 -19.80 -1.59
C HIS A 37 1.31 -20.63 -1.17
N PRO A 38 1.13 -21.90 -0.75
CA PRO A 38 2.23 -22.75 -0.30
C PRO A 38 3.15 -23.21 -1.44
N ARG A 39 2.72 -23.06 -2.70
CA ARG A 39 3.45 -23.59 -3.86
C ARG A 39 4.62 -22.67 -4.24
N ARG A 40 5.74 -23.27 -4.67
CA ARG A 40 7.00 -22.55 -4.92
C ARG A 40 6.92 -21.58 -6.10
N GLU A 41 6.09 -21.87 -7.10
CA GLU A 41 6.06 -21.15 -8.38
C GLU A 41 5.70 -19.66 -8.20
N VAL A 42 4.82 -19.36 -7.24
CA VAL A 42 4.42 -17.97 -6.94
C VAL A 42 5.49 -17.18 -6.17
N TRP A 43 6.56 -17.86 -5.72
CA TRP A 43 7.67 -17.32 -4.94
C TRP A 43 9.02 -17.41 -5.67
N GLU A 44 9.04 -17.98 -6.87
CA GLU A 44 10.27 -18.35 -7.56
C GLU A 44 11.09 -17.12 -7.98
N THR A 45 10.41 -16.04 -8.37
CA THR A 45 11.05 -14.81 -8.83
C THR A 45 10.68 -13.63 -7.94
N LEU A 46 11.49 -12.57 -7.96
CA LEU A 46 11.18 -11.34 -7.24
C LEU A 46 9.84 -10.76 -7.70
N LEU A 47 9.56 -10.77 -9.00
CA LEU A 47 8.34 -10.24 -9.59
C LEU A 47 7.11 -11.07 -9.20
N SER A 48 7.18 -12.41 -9.31
CA SER A 48 6.07 -13.29 -8.89
C SER A 48 5.79 -13.13 -7.39
N SER A 49 6.83 -13.21 -6.56
CA SER A 49 6.71 -13.00 -5.11
C SER A 49 6.10 -11.63 -4.77
N LEU A 50 6.50 -10.58 -5.48
CA LEU A 50 5.96 -9.24 -5.27
C LEU A 50 4.49 -9.15 -5.68
N LYS A 51 4.11 -9.72 -6.83
CA LYS A 51 2.72 -9.80 -7.28
C LYS A 51 1.84 -10.55 -6.28
N THR A 52 2.34 -11.64 -5.69
CA THR A 52 1.65 -12.39 -4.63
C THR A 52 1.36 -11.51 -3.42
N LEU A 53 2.37 -10.78 -2.92
CA LEU A 53 2.18 -9.86 -1.78
C LEU A 53 1.24 -8.69 -2.11
N LEU A 54 1.42 -8.07 -3.28
CA LEU A 54 0.58 -6.94 -3.73
C LEU A 54 -0.87 -7.38 -3.96
N GLY A 55 -1.09 -8.59 -4.48
CA GLY A 55 -2.42 -9.16 -4.69
C GLY A 55 -3.19 -9.29 -3.39
N LEU A 56 -2.57 -9.89 -2.36
CA LEU A 56 -3.18 -10.00 -1.04
C LEU A 56 -3.38 -8.62 -0.40
N LEU A 57 -2.37 -7.74 -0.47
CA LEU A 57 -2.48 -6.39 0.08
C LEU A 57 -3.66 -5.63 -0.56
N LYS A 58 -3.79 -5.68 -1.89
CA LYS A 58 -4.91 -5.07 -2.62
C LYS A 58 -6.26 -5.59 -2.12
N GLN A 59 -6.40 -6.91 -1.94
CA GLN A 59 -7.63 -7.50 -1.43
C GLN A 59 -7.94 -7.00 -0.02
N THR A 60 -6.97 -7.05 0.89
CA THR A 60 -7.17 -6.58 2.28
C THR A 60 -7.52 -5.09 2.36
N LEU A 61 -6.95 -4.25 1.48
CA LEU A 61 -7.28 -2.83 1.40
C LEU A 61 -8.72 -2.61 0.88
N ALA A 62 -9.14 -3.36 -0.13
CA ALA A 62 -10.51 -3.30 -0.66
C ALA A 62 -11.56 -3.73 0.39
N GLU A 63 -11.24 -4.75 1.18
CA GLU A 63 -12.08 -5.23 2.29
C GLU A 63 -11.96 -4.36 3.54
N LYS A 64 -11.03 -3.37 3.54
CA LYS A 64 -10.65 -2.55 4.71
C LYS A 64 -10.32 -3.42 5.94
N CYS A 65 -9.81 -4.63 5.70
CA CYS A 65 -9.54 -5.63 6.72
C CYS A 65 -8.23 -6.37 6.44
N LEU A 66 -7.27 -6.22 7.35
CA LEU A 66 -6.08 -7.06 7.43
C LEU A 66 -6.12 -7.82 8.76
N PRO A 67 -6.61 -9.08 8.77
CA PRO A 67 -6.64 -9.89 9.97
C PRO A 67 -5.24 -10.07 10.55
N HIS A 68 -5.08 -9.88 11.86
CA HIS A 68 -3.84 -10.20 12.54
C HIS A 68 -3.56 -11.71 12.41
N TYR A 69 -2.31 -12.07 12.08
CA TYR A 69 -1.97 -13.47 11.75
C TYR A 69 -2.29 -14.46 12.88
N PHE A 70 -1.87 -14.15 14.12
CA PHE A 70 -2.15 -15.00 15.29
C PHE A 70 -3.53 -14.74 15.92
N LEU A 71 -3.94 -13.47 16.05
CA LEU A 71 -5.22 -13.05 16.64
C LEU A 71 -6.23 -12.74 15.54
N LYS A 72 -6.68 -13.74 14.78
CA LYS A 72 -7.51 -13.57 13.56
C LYS A 72 -8.71 -12.62 13.71
N PRO A 73 -9.41 -12.52 14.85
CA PRO A 73 -10.50 -11.56 15.02
C PRO A 73 -10.08 -10.08 15.01
N LEU A 74 -8.80 -9.77 15.21
CA LEU A 74 -8.28 -8.41 15.26
C LEU A 74 -7.95 -7.90 13.85
N ASN A 75 -8.61 -6.83 13.41
CA ASN A 75 -8.27 -6.13 12.18
C ASN A 75 -7.15 -5.11 12.42
N LEU A 76 -6.00 -5.29 11.76
CA LEU A 76 -4.85 -4.39 11.86
C LEU A 76 -5.07 -3.04 11.16
N PHE A 77 -6.03 -2.93 10.26
CA PHE A 77 -6.42 -1.64 9.71
C PHE A 77 -7.34 -0.85 10.64
N ASN A 78 -7.84 -1.42 11.74
CA ASN A 78 -8.56 -0.61 12.71
C ASN A 78 -7.55 0.13 13.60
N LYS A 79 -7.21 1.38 13.25
CA LYS A 79 -6.53 2.30 14.17
C LYS A 79 -7.54 2.75 15.24
N HIS A 80 -7.74 1.93 16.28
CA HIS A 80 -8.69 2.23 17.38
C HIS A 80 -8.16 3.22 18.44
N TYR A 81 -7.04 3.90 18.22
CA TYR A 81 -6.32 4.54 19.32
C TYR A 81 -6.42 6.05 19.49
N LYS A 82 -6.95 6.84 18.54
CA LYS A 82 -7.15 8.28 18.80
C LYS A 82 -8.43 8.75 18.12
N ALA A 83 -9.22 9.53 18.86
CA ALA A 83 -10.54 10.01 18.46
C ALA A 83 -10.50 10.72 17.09
N SER A 84 -11.59 10.57 16.34
CA SER A 84 -11.90 11.22 15.06
C SER A 84 -10.94 10.94 13.91
N ASN A 85 -11.19 9.87 13.14
CA ASN A 85 -10.70 9.84 11.74
C ASN A 85 -11.59 9.02 10.79
N ASP A 86 -12.91 9.04 11.01
CA ASP A 86 -13.89 8.28 10.23
C ASP A 86 -13.89 8.62 8.73
N ILE A 87 -13.38 9.80 8.35
CA ILE A 87 -13.32 10.27 6.96
C ILE A 87 -11.96 9.93 6.34
N TYR A 88 -10.86 10.33 6.98
CA TYR A 88 -9.53 10.30 6.36
C TYR A 88 -8.91 8.90 6.36
N TRP A 89 -9.24 8.06 7.35
CA TRP A 89 -8.68 6.71 7.41
C TRP A 89 -9.20 5.81 6.27
N PRO A 90 -10.52 5.72 5.99
CA PRO A 90 -11.01 5.02 4.81
C PRO A 90 -10.42 5.53 3.49
N LEU A 91 -10.26 6.85 3.36
CA LEU A 91 -9.66 7.48 2.19
C LEU A 91 -8.19 7.03 2.00
N SER A 92 -7.42 6.99 3.09
CA SER A 92 -6.02 6.56 3.08
C SER A 92 -5.83 5.13 2.56
N LEU A 93 -6.72 4.21 2.96
CA LEU A 93 -6.71 2.83 2.50
C LEU A 93 -7.09 2.72 1.02
N GLU A 94 -8.01 3.56 0.56
CA GLU A 94 -8.42 3.63 -0.84
C GLU A 94 -7.31 4.17 -1.74
N THR A 95 -6.61 5.23 -1.31
CA THR A 95 -5.42 5.73 -2.01
C THR A 95 -4.34 4.65 -2.13
N LEU A 96 -4.06 3.92 -1.04
CA LEU A 96 -3.13 2.79 -1.11
C LEU A 96 -3.62 1.67 -2.03
N ALA A 97 -4.93 1.41 -2.10
CA ALA A 97 -5.46 0.42 -3.04
C ALA A 97 -5.22 0.83 -4.49
N HIS A 98 -5.30 2.12 -4.82
CA HIS A 98 -4.92 2.66 -6.12
C HIS A 98 -3.42 2.52 -6.39
N GLU A 99 -2.56 2.86 -5.43
CA GLU A 99 -1.10 2.71 -5.53
C GLU A 99 -0.69 1.25 -5.78
N VAL A 100 -1.21 0.33 -4.98
CA VAL A 100 -0.97 -1.10 -5.13
C VAL A 100 -1.50 -1.60 -6.47
N SER A 101 -2.65 -1.11 -6.94
CA SER A 101 -3.20 -1.49 -8.24
C SER A 101 -2.34 -1.02 -9.41
N ALA A 102 -1.78 0.19 -9.35
CA ALA A 102 -0.85 0.70 -10.35
C ALA A 102 0.45 -0.12 -10.35
N MET A 103 1.02 -0.38 -9.17
CA MET A 103 2.23 -1.20 -9.03
C MET A 103 2.02 -2.64 -9.49
N LEU A 104 0.84 -3.22 -9.27
CA LEU A 104 0.53 -4.58 -9.70
C LEU A 104 0.39 -4.68 -11.23
N ALA A 105 -0.12 -3.64 -11.88
CA ALA A 105 -0.26 -3.58 -13.34
C ALA A 105 1.10 -3.56 -14.04
N ASP A 106 2.05 -2.76 -13.54
CA ASP A 106 3.44 -2.77 -13.99
C ASP A 106 4.38 -2.28 -12.89
N ALA A 107 5.05 -3.21 -12.23
CA ALA A 107 5.96 -2.90 -11.13
C ALA A 107 7.21 -2.13 -11.60
N THR A 108 7.67 -2.38 -12.84
CA THR A 108 8.86 -1.72 -13.38
C THR A 108 8.54 -0.28 -13.73
N ALA A 109 7.46 -0.03 -14.48
CA ALA A 109 7.01 1.31 -14.82
C ALA A 109 6.62 2.12 -13.57
N TYR A 110 6.01 1.47 -12.58
CA TYR A 110 5.69 2.11 -11.32
C TYR A 110 6.97 2.56 -10.59
N LEU A 111 7.96 1.66 -10.42
CA LEU A 111 9.17 1.96 -9.66
C LEU A 111 10.12 2.95 -10.35
N VAL A 112 10.24 2.88 -11.68
CA VAL A 112 11.17 3.72 -12.45
C VAL A 112 10.41 4.94 -12.98
N LEU A 113 10.44 6.03 -12.21
CA LEU A 113 9.87 7.32 -12.65
C LEU A 113 10.57 7.81 -13.92
N GLY A 114 9.80 8.05 -14.98
CA GLY A 114 10.26 8.79 -16.16
C GLY A 114 11.09 8.01 -17.19
N HIS A 115 11.30 6.70 -17.02
CA HIS A 115 12.00 5.90 -18.04
C HIS A 115 11.02 5.00 -18.78
N LYS A 116 10.61 5.40 -19.98
CA LYS A 116 9.94 4.53 -20.95
C LYS A 116 11.01 3.65 -21.59
N PRO A 117 11.12 2.34 -21.27
CA PRO A 117 12.06 1.50 -21.98
C PRO A 117 11.70 1.51 -23.48
N PRO A 118 12.67 1.79 -24.38
CA PRO A 118 12.40 1.78 -25.81
C PRO A 118 11.97 0.37 -26.24
N GLY A 119 10.75 0.25 -26.78
CA GLY A 119 10.20 -1.00 -27.28
C GLY A 119 9.12 -1.67 -26.41
N CYS A 120 8.86 -1.19 -25.19
CA CYS A 120 7.69 -1.63 -24.43
C CYS A 120 6.49 -0.74 -24.81
N SER A 121 5.46 -1.32 -25.44
CA SER A 121 4.18 -0.62 -25.45
C SER A 121 3.83 -0.33 -24.00
N ALA A 122 3.38 0.89 -23.71
CA ALA A 122 2.86 1.12 -22.38
C ALA A 122 1.78 0.06 -22.12
N ASN A 123 1.89 -0.64 -21.00
CA ASN A 123 0.85 -1.58 -20.63
C ASN A 123 -0.41 -0.74 -20.43
N GLN A 124 -1.38 -0.85 -21.34
CA GLN A 124 -2.62 -0.08 -21.30
C GLN A 124 -3.28 -0.19 -19.91
N SER A 125 -3.19 -1.37 -19.29
CA SER A 125 -3.67 -1.57 -17.93
C SER A 125 -2.91 -0.73 -16.88
N TYR A 126 -1.61 -0.50 -17.03
CA TYR A 126 -0.86 0.37 -16.12
C TYR A 126 -1.26 1.83 -16.32
N GLU A 127 -1.35 2.30 -17.57
CA GLU A 127 -1.74 3.68 -17.86
C GLU A 127 -3.12 4.01 -17.29
N GLU A 128 -4.09 3.11 -17.46
CA GLU A 128 -5.43 3.24 -16.88
C GLU A 128 -5.40 3.30 -15.35
N LYS A 129 -4.64 2.42 -14.69
CA LYS A 129 -4.55 2.40 -13.22
C LYS A 129 -3.80 3.61 -12.67
N ASN A 130 -2.75 4.05 -13.35
CA ASN A 130 -2.01 5.25 -12.98
C ASN A 130 -2.85 6.51 -13.20
N ALA A 131 -3.59 6.62 -14.31
CA ALA A 131 -4.52 7.72 -14.54
C ALA A 131 -5.63 7.76 -13.47
N ALA A 132 -6.18 6.61 -13.10
CA ALA A 132 -7.15 6.52 -12.01
C ALA A 132 -6.55 6.96 -10.66
N LEU A 133 -5.31 6.55 -10.35
CA LEU A 133 -4.58 7.01 -9.17
C LEU A 133 -4.39 8.54 -9.19
N GLN A 134 -3.91 9.11 -10.29
CA GLN A 134 -3.71 10.57 -10.38
C GLN A 134 -5.03 11.34 -10.24
N LYS A 135 -6.10 10.86 -10.89
CA LYS A 135 -7.44 11.45 -10.75
C LYS A 135 -7.94 11.38 -9.30
N PHE A 136 -7.72 10.25 -8.62
CA PHE A 136 -8.11 10.08 -7.22
C PHE A 136 -7.35 11.05 -6.31
N LYS A 137 -6.02 11.17 -6.49
CA LYS A 137 -5.17 12.10 -5.75
C LYS A 137 -5.59 13.55 -5.96
N GLU A 138 -5.92 13.93 -7.18
CA GLU A 138 -6.39 15.29 -7.48
C GLU A 138 -7.73 15.58 -6.79
N SER A 139 -8.67 14.64 -6.85
CA SER A 139 -10.01 14.81 -6.29
C SER A 139 -10.06 14.87 -4.77
N HIS A 140 -9.02 14.38 -4.07
CA HIS A 140 -8.97 14.31 -2.61
C HIS A 140 -7.68 14.93 -2.07
N ARG A 141 -7.13 15.92 -2.79
CA ARG A 141 -5.83 16.52 -2.48
C ARG A 141 -5.80 17.10 -1.07
N GLU A 142 -6.81 17.91 -0.74
CA GLU A 142 -6.91 18.60 0.55
C GLU A 142 -6.99 17.61 1.71
N GLU A 143 -7.79 16.54 1.55
CA GLU A 143 -7.93 15.51 2.57
C GLU A 143 -6.66 14.69 2.77
N LEU A 144 -5.90 14.43 1.70
CA LEU A 144 -4.62 13.73 1.79
C LEU A 144 -3.53 14.60 2.43
N GLU A 145 -3.50 15.90 2.14
CA GLU A 145 -2.60 16.85 2.80
C GLU A 145 -2.91 16.97 4.31
N GLU A 146 -4.19 17.04 4.66
CA GLU A 146 -4.68 17.03 6.04
C GLU A 146 -4.27 15.74 6.77
N LEU A 147 -4.52 14.58 6.16
CA LEU A 147 -4.13 13.26 6.70
C LEU A 147 -2.63 13.21 6.99
N LYS A 148 -1.81 13.65 6.04
CA LYS A 148 -0.36 13.66 6.21
C LYS A 148 0.05 14.55 7.36
N ARG A 149 -0.52 15.75 7.46
CA ARG A 149 -0.23 16.69 8.56
C ARG A 149 -0.57 16.07 9.92
N MET A 150 -1.74 15.44 10.05
CA MET A 150 -2.15 14.78 11.31
C MET A 150 -1.19 13.63 11.70
N GLU A 151 -0.74 12.82 10.74
CA GLU A 151 0.22 11.75 11.02
C GLU A 151 1.60 12.30 11.40
N ASP A 152 2.06 13.39 10.75
CA ASP A 152 3.33 14.04 11.07
C ASP A 152 3.28 14.72 12.46
N GLU A 153 2.19 15.41 12.81
CA GLU A 153 1.99 16.02 14.13
C GLU A 153 2.01 14.97 15.26
N HIS A 154 1.34 13.83 15.06
CA HIS A 154 1.37 12.73 16.03
C HIS A 154 2.74 12.07 16.20
N MET A 155 3.60 12.11 15.18
CA MET A 155 4.98 11.63 15.29
C MET A 155 5.82 12.48 16.26
N TYR A 156 5.46 13.76 16.50
CA TYR A 156 6.15 14.60 17.47
C TYR A 156 5.65 14.38 18.90
N GLU A 157 4.36 14.07 19.08
CA GLU A 157 3.80 13.75 20.41
C GLU A 157 4.35 12.44 21.02
N GLU A 158 4.64 11.43 20.20
CA GLU A 158 5.21 10.14 20.68
C GLU A 158 6.70 10.23 21.05
N VAL A 159 7.38 11.33 20.71
CA VAL A 159 8.81 11.55 21.00
C VAL A 159 9.04 12.35 22.29
N GLU A 160 8.01 13.07 22.77
CA GLU A 160 8.10 13.92 23.97
C GLU A 160 7.70 13.22 25.28
N THR A 161 7.39 11.91 25.24
CA THR A 161 7.05 11.08 26.43
C THR A 161 8.08 10.00 26.69
#